data_AF-A0A2U2S0L9-F1
#
_entry.id   AF-A0A2U2S0L9-F1
#
_cell.length_a   1.000
_cell.length_b   1.000
_cell.length_c   1.000
_cell.angle_alpha   90.00
_cell.angle_beta   90.00
_cell.angle_gamma   90.00
#
_symmetry.space_group_name_H-M   'P 1'
#
loop_
_entity.id
_entity.type
_entity.pdbx_description
1 polymer ?
#
loop_
_entity_poly.entity_id
_entity_poly.type
_entity_poly.pdbx_seq_one_letter_code
_entity_poly.pdbx_strand_id
1 'polypeptide(L)'
;MTETRSPASQLREEFHEKQSLFDAQPAIVQRFLEAQARKIAEALTEHQPQVRFTLPDRIVAELPQIEQPATITVPPEQREQSIGGLRNRLMKRDVKEELRHRLNELEQSPDHAIATSAGLLRYVTAVHMVHTMLPSGRSVEYRPDEGEDIPTIPVANMEPESAITQSTDAIAEEGKIEAGRGDLQVPFVPAARRFYLPQWVAFDDEGKLLVGSVQEAEAHIASMQRYIEILHTASSLAPYIIADEEYQRKRYGMLGQLINQGRALAKYKIGEIISTIKERAAAGSLNRGLSLSLPYFDDQELRMDMLRFEVIPAGRIMFVPAFVVRAAREEAVKRAQDTRFNASTRKHMLAGLKMLEDAFYRPA
;
A
#
# COMPACT_ATOMS: atom_id res chain seq x y z
N MET A 1 39.01 9.01 -15.03
CA MET A 1 38.30 7.83 -14.52
C MET A 1 36.96 8.34 -14.01
N THR A 2 35.90 8.11 -14.78
CA THR A 2 34.54 8.51 -14.43
C THR A 2 34.01 7.48 -13.43
N GLU A 3 33.93 7.84 -12.15
CA GLU A 3 33.19 7.04 -11.17
C GLU A 3 31.75 6.92 -11.65
N THR A 4 31.32 5.71 -11.96
CA THR A 4 29.93 5.40 -12.28
C THR A 4 29.10 5.68 -11.03
N ARG A 5 28.44 6.85 -10.99
CA ARG A 5 27.52 7.22 -9.90
C ARG A 5 26.49 6.10 -9.72
N SER A 6 26.21 5.73 -8.49
CA SER A 6 25.19 4.72 -8.20
C SER A 6 23.80 5.23 -8.62
N PRO A 7 22.88 4.36 -9.05
CA PRO A 7 21.51 4.77 -9.38
C PRO A 7 20.81 5.50 -8.22
N ALA A 8 21.08 5.09 -6.98
CA ALA A 8 20.52 5.72 -5.78
C ALA A 8 21.02 7.15 -5.58
N SER A 9 22.31 7.43 -5.87
CA SER A 9 22.84 8.79 -5.78
C SER A 9 22.27 9.69 -6.88
N GLN A 10 22.02 9.16 -8.08
CA GLN A 10 21.39 9.92 -9.17
C GLN A 10 19.95 10.34 -8.82
N LEU A 11 19.13 9.43 -8.31
CA LEU A 11 17.76 9.75 -7.90
C LEU A 11 17.71 10.78 -6.76
N ARG A 12 18.68 10.74 -5.84
CA ARG A 12 18.80 11.71 -4.77
C ARG A 12 19.18 13.09 -5.28
N GLU A 13 20.14 13.16 -6.19
CA GLU A 13 20.51 14.42 -6.88
C GLU A 13 19.30 15.02 -7.60
N GLU A 14 18.58 14.20 -8.38
CA GLU A 14 17.39 14.64 -9.11
C GLU A 14 16.27 15.15 -8.17
N PHE A 15 16.02 14.44 -7.07
CA PHE A 15 15.04 14.88 -6.06
C PHE A 15 15.41 16.26 -5.48
N HIS A 16 16.66 16.46 -5.07
CA HIS A 16 17.11 17.74 -4.51
C HIS A 16 17.14 18.87 -5.54
N GLU A 17 17.45 18.56 -6.81
CA GLU A 17 17.36 19.52 -7.91
C GLU A 17 15.92 20.03 -8.07
N LYS A 18 14.94 19.12 -8.14
CA LYS A 18 13.52 19.50 -8.27
C LYS A 18 12.99 20.22 -7.04
N GLN A 19 13.42 19.81 -5.85
CA GLN A 19 13.10 20.51 -4.60
C GLN A 19 13.62 21.95 -4.61
N SER A 20 14.91 22.14 -4.90
CA SER A 20 15.53 23.46 -4.95
C SER A 20 14.86 24.36 -5.98
N LEU A 21 14.50 23.81 -7.14
CA LEU A 21 13.80 24.53 -8.20
C LEU A 21 12.39 24.94 -7.80
N PHE A 22 11.68 24.11 -7.04
CA PHE A 22 10.37 24.46 -6.49
C PHE A 22 10.47 25.54 -5.41
N ASP A 23 11.44 25.41 -4.50
CA ASP A 23 11.67 26.37 -3.42
C ASP A 23 12.10 27.75 -3.94
N ALA A 24 12.76 27.80 -5.09
CA ALA A 24 13.11 29.03 -5.79
C ALA A 24 11.92 29.75 -6.45
N GLN A 25 10.75 29.09 -6.58
CA GLN A 25 9.57 29.74 -7.16
C GLN A 25 8.96 30.76 -6.20
N PRO A 26 8.35 31.85 -6.72
CA PRO A 26 7.54 32.75 -5.89
C PRO A 26 6.39 32.01 -5.21
N ALA A 27 6.04 32.41 -3.98
CA ALA A 27 4.99 31.75 -3.19
C ALA A 27 3.63 31.63 -3.92
N ILE A 28 3.30 32.59 -4.78
CA ILE A 28 2.07 32.51 -5.59
C ILE A 28 2.12 31.40 -6.64
N VAL A 29 3.29 31.14 -7.22
CA VAL A 29 3.52 30.06 -8.18
C VAL A 29 3.55 28.72 -7.46
N GLN A 30 4.19 28.63 -6.30
CA GLN A 30 4.17 27.41 -5.47
C GLN A 30 2.75 26.98 -5.13
N ARG A 31 1.93 27.90 -4.59
CA ARG A 31 0.50 27.63 -4.28
C ARG A 31 -0.32 27.25 -5.50
N PHE A 32 -0.03 27.87 -6.65
CA PHE A 32 -0.68 27.50 -7.91
C PHE A 32 -0.33 26.06 -8.30
N LEU A 33 0.95 25.70 -8.27
CA LEU A 33 1.41 24.35 -8.57
C LEU A 33 0.82 23.32 -7.60
N GLU A 34 0.77 23.63 -6.30
CA GLU A 34 0.13 22.79 -5.28
C GLU A 34 -1.36 22.55 -5.57
N ALA A 35 -2.09 23.59 -5.99
CA ALA A 35 -3.50 23.47 -6.34
C ALA A 35 -3.72 22.60 -7.58
N GLN A 36 -2.80 22.63 -8.56
CA GLN A 36 -2.85 21.76 -9.74
C GLN A 36 -2.45 20.33 -9.37
N ALA A 37 -1.40 20.17 -8.58
CA ALA A 37 -0.93 18.88 -8.06
C ALA A 37 -2.03 18.15 -7.29
N ARG A 38 -2.79 18.86 -6.45
CA ARG A 38 -3.95 18.28 -5.75
C ARG A 38 -4.98 17.70 -6.71
N LYS A 39 -5.39 18.47 -7.73
CA LYS A 39 -6.36 18.00 -8.73
C LYS A 39 -5.87 16.75 -9.47
N ILE A 40 -4.58 16.73 -9.82
CA ILE A 40 -3.96 15.59 -10.50
C ILE A 40 -3.96 14.37 -9.57
N ALA A 41 -3.50 14.55 -8.32
CA ALA A 41 -3.40 13.47 -7.35
C ALA A 41 -4.79 12.87 -6.99
N GLU A 42 -5.79 13.71 -6.76
CA GLU A 42 -7.19 13.28 -6.57
C GLU A 42 -7.67 12.47 -7.77
N ALA A 43 -7.47 12.98 -8.99
CA ALA A 43 -7.92 12.27 -10.19
C ALA A 43 -7.22 10.92 -10.41
N LEU A 44 -5.93 10.80 -10.06
CA LEU A 44 -5.21 9.54 -10.12
C LEU A 44 -5.67 8.53 -9.07
N THR A 45 -5.94 8.99 -7.85
CA THR A 45 -6.28 8.13 -6.70
C THR A 45 -7.75 7.74 -6.62
N GLU A 46 -8.63 8.48 -7.29
CA GLU A 46 -10.04 8.14 -7.49
C GLU A 46 -10.29 7.48 -8.86
N HIS A 47 -9.22 7.17 -9.60
CA HIS A 47 -9.26 6.54 -10.92
C HIS A 47 -10.21 7.29 -11.89
N GLN A 48 -10.17 8.62 -11.86
CA GLN A 48 -11.01 9.46 -12.70
C GLN A 48 -10.64 9.24 -14.18
N PRO A 49 -11.63 9.23 -15.10
CA PRO A 49 -11.39 8.93 -16.51
C PRO A 49 -10.74 10.07 -17.31
N GLN A 50 -10.49 11.21 -16.65
CA GLN A 50 -9.85 12.37 -17.25
C GLN A 50 -9.13 13.19 -16.18
N VAL A 51 -8.06 13.87 -16.59
CA VAL A 51 -7.35 14.86 -15.77
C VAL A 51 -7.23 16.15 -16.57
N ARG A 52 -7.53 17.27 -15.93
CA ARG A 52 -7.27 18.60 -16.49
C ARG A 52 -6.39 19.37 -15.55
N PHE A 53 -5.33 19.98 -16.08
CA PHE A 53 -4.43 20.81 -15.32
C PHE A 53 -3.90 21.95 -16.19
N THR A 54 -3.31 22.94 -15.53
CA THR A 54 -2.78 24.13 -16.19
C THR A 54 -1.37 24.40 -15.72
N LEU A 55 -0.46 24.72 -16.64
CA LEU A 55 0.89 25.19 -16.32
C LEU A 55 0.83 26.67 -15.84
N PRO A 56 1.74 27.08 -14.94
CA PRO A 56 1.81 28.46 -14.46
C PRO A 56 2.04 29.46 -15.61
N ASP A 57 1.69 30.74 -15.40
CA ASP A 57 1.92 31.80 -16.39
C ASP A 57 3.39 32.17 -16.53
N ARG A 58 4.13 32.07 -15.41
CA ARG A 58 5.56 32.34 -15.30
C ARG A 58 6.21 31.40 -14.30
N ILE A 59 7.48 31.14 -14.50
CA ILE A 59 8.33 30.36 -13.59
C ILE A 59 9.71 30.99 -13.46
N VAL A 60 10.42 30.66 -12.40
CA VAL A 60 11.85 30.93 -12.26
C VAL A 60 12.61 29.70 -12.73
N ALA A 61 13.56 29.86 -13.66
CA ALA A 61 14.41 28.76 -14.09
C ALA A 61 15.81 29.24 -14.48
N GLU A 62 16.78 28.34 -14.43
CA GLU A 62 18.14 28.59 -14.92
C GLU A 62 18.15 28.54 -16.44
N LEU A 63 18.55 29.64 -17.07
CA LEU A 63 18.68 29.70 -18.52
C LEU A 63 20.13 29.44 -18.91
N PRO A 64 20.42 28.62 -19.93
CA PRO A 64 21.79 28.36 -20.38
C PRO A 64 22.59 29.62 -20.76
N GLN A 65 21.88 30.72 -21.04
CA GLN A 65 22.45 32.00 -21.47
C GLN A 65 22.58 33.02 -20.33
N ILE A 66 22.02 32.75 -19.14
CA ILE A 66 22.00 33.68 -18.01
C ILE A 66 22.52 32.94 -16.78
N GLU A 67 23.61 33.42 -16.19
CA GLU A 67 24.24 32.81 -15.01
C GLU A 67 23.35 32.85 -13.75
N GLN A 68 22.21 33.54 -13.79
CA GLN A 68 21.27 33.69 -12.69
C GLN A 68 19.87 33.19 -13.07
N PRO A 69 19.12 32.59 -12.12
CA PRO A 69 17.74 32.22 -12.32
C PRO A 69 16.91 33.42 -12.78
N ALA A 70 16.19 33.27 -13.88
CA ALA A 70 15.37 34.33 -14.46
C ALA A 70 13.91 33.92 -14.51
N THR A 71 13.02 34.91 -14.46
CA THR A 71 11.59 34.68 -14.68
C THR A 71 11.32 34.51 -16.17
N ILE A 72 10.72 33.39 -16.55
CA ILE A 72 10.37 33.04 -17.93
C ILE A 72 8.86 32.94 -18.03
N THR A 73 8.29 33.44 -19.13
CA THR A 73 6.85 33.34 -19.41
C THR A 73 6.54 32.04 -20.13
N VAL A 74 5.54 31.29 -19.67
CA VAL A 74 5.06 30.07 -20.33
C VAL A 74 4.08 30.46 -21.45
N PRO A 75 4.20 29.94 -22.68
CA PRO A 75 3.29 30.27 -23.78
C PRO A 75 1.83 29.93 -23.46
N PRO A 76 0.86 30.86 -23.62
CA PRO A 76 -0.52 30.66 -23.20
C PRO A 76 -1.21 29.49 -23.91
N GLU A 77 -0.89 29.25 -25.18
CA GLU A 77 -1.46 28.19 -26.01
C GLU A 77 -1.14 26.78 -25.51
N GLN A 78 -0.10 26.64 -24.68
CA GLN A 78 0.37 25.35 -24.17
C GLN A 78 0.18 25.20 -22.66
N ARG A 79 -0.50 26.15 -21.99
CA ARG A 79 -0.72 26.06 -20.54
C ARG A 79 -1.79 25.04 -20.17
N GLU A 80 -2.91 25.04 -20.88
CA GLU A 80 -4.02 24.13 -20.59
C GLU A 80 -3.73 22.73 -21.12
N GLN A 81 -3.83 21.73 -20.24
CA GLN A 81 -3.62 20.34 -20.56
C GLN A 81 -4.87 19.55 -20.16
N SER A 82 -5.33 18.68 -21.07
CA SER A 82 -6.44 17.77 -20.81
C SER A 82 -6.05 16.37 -21.30
N ILE A 83 -6.12 15.41 -20.40
CA ILE A 83 -5.75 14.01 -20.63
C ILE A 83 -7.00 13.15 -20.40
N GLY A 84 -7.19 12.14 -21.24
CA GLY A 84 -8.34 11.24 -21.18
C GLY A 84 -9.61 11.77 -21.84
N GLY A 85 -10.76 11.30 -21.33
CA GLY A 85 -12.08 11.62 -21.87
C GLY A 85 -12.88 10.40 -22.36
N LEU A 86 -13.94 10.64 -23.15
CA LEU A 86 -14.88 9.61 -23.60
C LEU A 86 -14.21 8.43 -24.33
N ARG A 87 -13.20 8.71 -25.15
CA ARG A 87 -12.45 7.69 -25.89
C ARG A 87 -11.69 6.76 -24.94
N ASN A 88 -11.12 7.27 -23.86
CA ASN A 88 -10.41 6.47 -22.87
C ASN A 88 -11.33 5.66 -22.00
N ARG A 89 -12.49 6.20 -21.63
CA ARG A 89 -13.53 5.45 -20.91
C ARG A 89 -13.99 4.23 -21.72
N LEU A 90 -14.09 4.37 -23.05
CA LEU A 90 -14.46 3.28 -23.96
C LEU A 90 -13.32 2.27 -24.15
N MET A 91 -12.06 2.73 -24.22
CA MET A 91 -10.89 1.87 -24.43
C MET A 91 -10.24 1.35 -23.14
N LYS A 92 -10.80 1.68 -21.96
CA LYS A 92 -10.24 1.37 -20.64
C LYS A 92 -8.75 1.71 -20.52
N ARG A 93 -8.31 2.82 -21.12
CA ARG A 93 -6.93 3.28 -21.02
C ARG A 93 -6.68 3.84 -19.63
N ASP A 94 -5.54 3.47 -19.06
CA ASP A 94 -5.13 3.97 -17.76
C ASP A 94 -4.66 5.42 -17.87
N VAL A 95 -5.42 6.31 -17.23
CA VAL A 95 -5.15 7.75 -17.17
C VAL A 95 -3.80 8.03 -16.51
N LYS A 96 -3.36 7.17 -15.59
CA LYS A 96 -2.04 7.26 -14.96
C LYS A 96 -0.91 7.17 -15.99
N GLU A 97 -0.95 6.18 -16.88
CA GLU A 97 0.06 6.00 -17.91
C GLU A 97 0.04 7.15 -18.92
N GLU A 98 -1.15 7.63 -19.31
CA GLU A 98 -1.25 8.77 -20.22
C GLU A 98 -0.73 10.07 -19.60
N LEU A 99 -1.01 10.32 -18.32
CA LEU A 99 -0.44 11.47 -17.61
C LEU A 99 1.08 11.38 -17.57
N ARG A 100 1.64 10.21 -17.23
CA ARG A 100 3.08 9.98 -17.21
C ARG A 100 3.71 10.25 -18.59
N HIS A 101 3.10 9.71 -19.65
CA HIS A 101 3.53 9.97 -21.02
C HIS A 101 3.46 11.45 -21.38
N ARG A 102 2.36 12.13 -21.04
CA ARG A 102 2.18 13.55 -21.35
C ARG A 102 3.18 14.44 -20.62
N LEU A 103 3.45 14.18 -19.34
CA LEU A 103 4.47 14.91 -18.59
C LEU A 103 5.86 14.67 -19.17
N ASN A 104 6.18 13.45 -19.61
CA ASN A 104 7.44 13.17 -20.31
C ASN A 104 7.56 13.97 -21.61
N GLU A 105 6.48 14.06 -22.40
CA GLU A 105 6.46 14.87 -23.64
C GLU A 105 6.69 16.36 -23.35
N LEU A 106 6.04 16.90 -22.32
CA LEU A 106 6.20 18.30 -21.94
C LEU A 106 7.60 18.59 -21.40
N GLU A 107 8.19 17.69 -20.61
CA GLU A 107 9.57 17.78 -20.12
C GLU A 107 10.62 17.69 -21.25
N GLN A 108 10.28 17.04 -22.36
CA GLN A 108 11.11 16.98 -23.56
C GLN A 108 10.87 18.14 -24.54
N SER A 109 10.01 19.10 -24.18
CA SER A 109 9.73 20.26 -25.02
C SER A 109 11.01 21.08 -25.27
N PRO A 110 11.23 21.59 -26.50
CA PRO A 110 12.30 22.53 -26.77
C PRO A 110 12.11 23.87 -26.05
N ASP A 111 10.88 24.19 -25.62
CA ASP A 111 10.60 25.35 -24.80
C ASP A 111 10.93 25.05 -23.33
N HIS A 112 12.00 25.68 -22.84
CA HIS A 112 12.49 25.51 -21.50
C HIS A 112 11.45 25.88 -20.42
N ALA A 113 10.56 26.85 -20.68
CA ALA A 113 9.53 27.23 -19.73
C ALA A 113 8.50 26.11 -19.52
N ILE A 114 8.14 25.42 -20.61
CA ILE A 114 7.21 24.29 -20.59
C ILE A 114 7.85 23.07 -19.93
N ALA A 115 9.09 22.75 -20.32
CA ALA A 115 9.83 21.62 -19.77
C ALA A 115 9.98 21.74 -18.25
N THR A 116 10.41 22.92 -17.78
CA THR A 116 10.57 23.17 -16.35
C THR A 116 9.23 23.19 -15.60
N SER A 117 8.18 23.76 -16.20
CA SER A 117 6.84 23.76 -15.58
C SER A 117 6.27 22.36 -15.39
N ALA A 118 6.48 21.47 -16.38
CA ALA A 118 6.06 20.07 -16.28
C ALA A 118 6.85 19.31 -15.20
N GLY A 119 8.16 19.52 -15.13
CA GLY A 119 9.02 18.93 -14.10
C GLY A 119 8.62 19.37 -12.68
N LEU A 120 8.34 20.66 -12.49
CA LEU A 120 7.81 21.19 -11.23
C LEU A 120 6.47 20.56 -10.87
N LEU A 121 5.55 20.48 -11.84
CA LEU A 121 4.23 19.90 -11.59
C LEU A 121 4.31 18.41 -11.22
N ARG A 122 5.19 17.64 -11.87
CA ARG A 122 5.46 16.24 -11.52
C ARG A 122 5.99 16.13 -10.09
N TYR A 123 6.98 16.94 -9.73
CA TYR A 123 7.58 16.97 -8.39
C TYR A 123 6.51 17.26 -7.32
N VAL A 124 5.78 18.37 -7.47
CA VAL A 124 4.78 18.80 -6.49
C VAL A 124 3.63 17.80 -6.38
N THR A 125 3.24 17.15 -7.48
CA THR A 125 2.22 16.08 -7.44
C THR A 125 2.68 14.90 -6.61
N ALA A 126 3.89 14.39 -6.84
CA ALA A 126 4.43 13.28 -6.07
C ALA A 126 4.62 13.64 -4.59
N VAL A 127 5.14 14.85 -4.30
CA VAL A 127 5.28 15.35 -2.92
C VAL A 127 3.92 15.48 -2.25
N HIS A 128 2.90 16.01 -2.92
CA HIS A 128 1.55 16.11 -2.36
C HIS A 128 0.95 14.74 -2.01
N MET A 129 1.12 13.75 -2.90
CA MET A 129 0.68 12.38 -2.65
C MET A 129 1.36 11.78 -1.41
N VAL A 130 2.66 12.02 -1.22
CA VAL A 130 3.41 11.45 -0.10
C VAL A 130 3.18 12.23 1.19
N HIS A 131 3.35 13.55 1.18
CA HIS A 131 3.40 14.39 2.38
C HIS A 131 2.02 14.87 2.85
N THR A 132 1.04 15.01 1.95
CA THR A 132 -0.27 15.57 2.30
C THR A 132 -1.39 14.55 2.31
N MET A 133 -1.46 13.65 1.31
CA MET A 133 -2.57 12.69 1.22
C MET A 133 -2.46 11.53 2.21
N LEU A 134 -1.24 11.17 2.60
CA LEU A 134 -0.98 10.02 3.43
C LEU A 134 -0.69 10.43 4.88
N PRO A 135 -1.41 9.88 5.86
CA PRO A 135 -1.13 10.15 7.26
C PRO A 135 0.28 9.65 7.62
N SER A 136 1.02 10.45 8.38
CA SER A 136 2.30 10.03 8.91
C SER A 136 2.10 9.24 10.20
N GLY A 137 2.69 8.05 10.24
CA GLY A 137 2.74 7.18 11.40
C GLY A 137 4.02 7.28 12.20
N ARG A 138 4.14 6.41 13.20
CA ARG A 138 5.28 6.25 14.08
C ARG A 138 6.52 5.80 13.33
N SER A 139 7.70 6.06 13.88
CA SER A 139 8.92 5.40 13.40
C SER A 139 8.93 3.98 13.95
N VAL A 140 8.91 2.98 13.07
CA VAL A 140 8.93 1.56 13.43
C VAL A 140 10.02 0.87 12.65
N GLU A 141 10.84 0.11 13.35
CA GLU A 141 11.77 -0.82 12.75
C GLU A 141 11.13 -2.20 12.70
N TYR A 142 11.12 -2.82 11.53
CA TYR A 142 10.68 -4.19 11.34
C TYR A 142 11.91 -5.09 11.14
N ARG A 143 11.89 -6.27 11.74
CA ARG A 143 12.87 -7.32 11.45
C ARG A 143 12.24 -8.41 10.59
N PRO A 144 13.02 -9.06 9.71
CA PRO A 144 12.58 -10.28 9.06
C PRO A 144 12.35 -11.38 10.10
N ASP A 145 11.38 -12.25 9.82
CA ASP A 145 11.26 -13.52 10.52
C ASP A 145 12.29 -14.53 9.98
N GLU A 146 12.55 -15.62 10.70
CA GLU A 146 13.53 -16.63 10.30
C GLU A 146 13.22 -17.18 8.89
N GLY A 147 14.17 -17.06 7.97
CA GLY A 147 14.02 -17.51 6.58
C GLY A 147 13.14 -16.62 5.70
N GLU A 148 12.85 -15.38 6.11
CA GLU A 148 12.11 -14.39 5.31
C GLU A 148 12.99 -13.20 4.94
N ASP A 149 12.82 -12.69 3.72
CA ASP A 149 13.52 -11.48 3.27
C ASP A 149 12.72 -10.19 3.57
N ILE A 150 11.42 -10.32 3.88
CA ILE A 150 10.52 -9.18 4.10
C ILE A 150 10.43 -8.88 5.59
N PRO A 151 10.87 -7.69 6.05
CA PRO A 151 10.75 -7.30 7.46
C PRO A 151 9.30 -7.03 7.84
N THR A 152 8.77 -7.81 8.79
CA THR A 152 7.34 -7.78 9.17
C THR A 152 7.08 -7.88 10.66
N ILE A 153 8.12 -8.20 11.46
CA ILE A 153 8.00 -8.27 12.92
C ILE A 153 8.46 -6.94 13.49
N PRO A 154 7.59 -6.16 14.16
CA PRO A 154 8.02 -4.91 14.76
C PRO A 154 9.04 -5.19 15.87
N VAL A 155 10.20 -4.52 15.81
CA VAL A 155 11.22 -4.61 16.85
C VAL A 155 10.72 -3.85 18.07
N ALA A 156 10.64 -4.53 19.20
CA ALA A 156 10.15 -3.95 20.44
C ALA A 156 11.20 -3.06 21.09
N ASN A 157 11.50 -1.91 20.48
CA ASN A 157 12.37 -0.90 21.06
C ASN A 157 11.58 0.39 21.25
N MET A 158 10.98 0.51 22.43
CA MET A 158 10.91 1.70 23.28
C MET A 158 9.89 1.40 24.38
N GLU A 159 10.27 1.63 25.63
CA GLU A 159 9.30 1.68 26.74
C GLU A 159 8.15 2.62 26.36
N PRO A 160 6.92 2.35 26.83
CA PRO A 160 5.77 3.16 26.48
C PRO A 160 5.95 4.57 27.02
N GLU A 161 6.46 5.49 26.19
CA GLU A 161 6.30 6.91 26.46
C GLU A 161 4.79 7.16 26.62
N SER A 162 4.45 7.79 27.74
CA SER A 162 3.09 7.92 28.25
C SER A 162 2.14 8.47 27.18
N ALA A 163 0.89 8.01 27.20
CA ALA A 163 -0.21 8.38 26.30
C ALA A 163 -0.56 9.89 26.30
N ILE A 164 0.18 10.71 27.03
CA ILE A 164 -0.13 12.11 27.34
C ILE A 164 0.76 13.06 26.52
N THR A 165 1.84 12.57 25.88
CA THR A 165 2.85 13.44 25.25
C THR A 165 2.96 13.36 23.72
N GLN A 166 2.23 12.47 23.03
CA GLN A 166 2.21 12.48 21.56
C GLN A 166 0.96 13.19 21.01
N SER A 167 1.18 14.37 20.45
CA SER A 167 0.21 15.16 19.68
C SER A 167 -0.26 14.49 18.38
N THR A 168 0.31 13.33 18.02
CA THR A 168 -0.10 12.52 16.85
C THR A 168 -1.21 11.50 17.18
N ASP A 169 -1.46 11.21 18.46
CA ASP A 169 -2.48 10.20 18.85
C ASP A 169 -3.90 10.78 18.88
N ALA A 170 -4.06 12.10 18.68
CA ALA A 170 -5.33 12.80 18.59
C ALA A 170 -5.40 13.63 17.31
N ILE A 171 -5.53 12.97 16.15
CA ILE A 171 -6.07 13.65 14.97
C ILE A 171 -7.58 13.68 15.16
N ALA A 172 -8.10 14.78 15.73
CA ALA A 172 -9.47 15.17 15.47
C ALA A 172 -9.58 15.45 13.96
N GLU A 173 -10.43 14.71 13.26
CA GLU A 173 -10.80 15.01 11.88
C GLU A 173 -11.44 16.42 11.82
N GLU A 174 -10.64 17.46 11.59
CA GLU A 174 -11.15 18.73 11.08
C GLU A 174 -11.31 18.63 9.56
N GLY A 175 -12.28 17.83 9.14
CA GLY A 175 -12.70 17.67 7.76
C GLY A 175 -14.16 17.24 7.76
N LYS A 176 -15.01 17.99 7.06
CA LYS A 176 -16.48 17.86 7.04
C LYS A 176 -16.94 16.40 7.15
N ILE A 177 -17.73 16.15 8.20
CA ILE A 177 -18.50 14.94 8.44
C ILE A 177 -19.26 14.54 7.16
N GLU A 178 -18.73 13.58 6.42
CA GLU A 178 -19.57 12.76 5.55
C GLU A 178 -20.39 11.85 6.46
N ALA A 179 -21.69 12.08 6.49
CA ALA A 179 -22.64 11.30 7.27
C ALA A 179 -22.59 9.82 6.83
N GLY A 180 -21.94 8.97 7.63
CA GLY A 180 -21.90 7.52 7.39
C GLY A 180 -20.78 6.75 8.07
N ARG A 181 -19.71 7.39 8.56
CA ARG A 181 -18.71 6.72 9.40
C ARG A 181 -19.07 6.88 10.87
N GLY A 182 -19.47 5.77 11.50
CA GLY A 182 -19.68 5.73 12.95
C GLY A 182 -18.39 6.08 13.71
N ASP A 183 -18.55 6.76 14.83
CA ASP A 183 -17.46 7.12 15.74
C ASP A 183 -16.62 5.88 16.10
N LEU A 184 -15.38 5.85 15.59
CA LEU A 184 -14.44 4.75 15.80
C LEU A 184 -13.85 4.85 17.23
N GLN A 185 -14.64 4.48 18.24
CA GLN A 185 -14.12 4.22 19.59
C GLN A 185 -13.41 2.87 19.60
N VAL A 186 -12.12 2.84 19.21
CA VAL A 186 -11.28 1.65 19.43
C VAL A 186 -10.54 1.81 20.75
N PRO A 187 -10.75 0.93 21.76
CA PRO A 187 -9.90 0.89 22.93
C PRO A 187 -8.48 0.53 22.49
N PHE A 188 -7.60 1.51 22.58
CA PHE A 188 -6.22 1.44 22.13
C PHE A 188 -5.42 0.40 22.93
N VAL A 189 -5.01 -0.69 22.30
CA VAL A 189 -4.26 -1.79 22.96
C VAL A 189 -2.76 -1.52 22.89
N PRO A 190 -1.98 -1.73 23.98
CA PRO A 190 -0.52 -1.54 23.97
C PRO A 190 0.23 -2.23 22.83
N ALA A 191 -0.26 -3.37 22.33
CA ALA A 191 0.30 -4.07 21.17
C ALA A 191 0.27 -3.21 19.89
N ALA A 192 -0.78 -2.42 19.67
CA ALA A 192 -0.92 -1.56 18.50
C ALA A 192 0.16 -0.47 18.42
N ARG A 193 0.77 -0.09 19.55
CA ARG A 193 1.87 0.90 19.63
C ARG A 193 3.11 0.53 18.84
N ARG A 194 3.28 -0.76 18.58
CA ARG A 194 4.42 -1.32 17.86
C ARG A 194 4.32 -1.14 16.34
N PHE A 195 3.17 -0.69 15.85
CA PHE A 195 2.91 -0.53 14.42
C PHE A 195 2.96 0.92 13.97
N TYR A 196 3.16 1.10 12.67
CA TYR A 196 3.30 2.40 12.02
C TYR A 196 2.07 3.29 12.25
N LEU A 197 0.87 2.76 12.01
CA LEU A 197 -0.42 3.40 12.29
C LEU A 197 -1.24 2.53 13.25
N PRO A 198 -1.14 2.76 14.58
CA PRO A 198 -1.85 1.98 15.59
C PRO A 198 -3.37 1.88 15.39
N GLN A 199 -3.99 2.92 14.83
CA GLN A 199 -5.43 2.98 14.57
C GLN A 199 -5.92 2.00 13.49
N TRP A 200 -5.01 1.40 12.71
CA TRP A 200 -5.32 0.40 11.68
C TRP A 200 -4.89 -1.01 12.08
N VAL A 201 -4.62 -1.25 13.37
CA VAL A 201 -4.26 -2.56 13.91
C VAL A 201 -5.54 -3.29 14.31
N ALA A 202 -5.89 -4.32 13.55
CA ALA A 202 -7.07 -5.15 13.77
C ALA A 202 -6.76 -6.43 14.57
N PHE A 203 -5.50 -6.86 14.61
CA PHE A 203 -5.06 -8.07 15.31
C PHE A 203 -3.83 -7.81 16.17
N ASP A 204 -3.76 -8.44 17.35
CA ASP A 204 -2.55 -8.46 18.19
C ASP A 204 -1.53 -9.52 17.74
N ASP A 205 -0.43 -9.60 18.49
CA ASP A 205 0.69 -10.53 18.25
C ASP A 205 0.26 -12.02 18.37
N GLU A 206 -0.86 -12.32 19.02
CA GLU A 206 -1.41 -13.68 19.16
C GLU A 206 -2.38 -14.03 18.01
N GLY A 207 -2.80 -13.04 17.23
CA GLY A 207 -3.80 -13.17 16.16
C GLY A 207 -5.24 -13.03 16.67
N LYS A 208 -5.44 -12.41 17.84
CA LYS A 208 -6.76 -12.11 18.37
C LYS A 208 -7.30 -10.84 17.74
N LEU A 209 -8.57 -10.86 17.36
CA LEU A 209 -9.28 -9.70 16.82
C LEU A 209 -9.41 -8.61 17.91
N LEU A 210 -8.93 -7.40 17.60
CA LEU A 210 -8.96 -6.22 18.47
C LEU A 210 -10.11 -5.26 18.14
N VAL A 211 -10.62 -5.33 16.91
CA VAL A 211 -11.72 -4.52 16.40
C VAL A 211 -13.07 -5.23 16.56
N GLY A 212 -14.17 -4.52 16.31
CA GLY A 212 -15.51 -5.01 16.57
C GLY A 212 -15.97 -6.14 15.63
N SER A 213 -15.33 -6.29 14.46
CA SER A 213 -15.71 -7.31 13.47
C SER A 213 -14.60 -7.65 12.48
N VAL A 214 -14.73 -8.79 11.79
CA VAL A 214 -13.84 -9.18 10.68
C VAL A 214 -13.96 -8.19 9.51
N GLN A 215 -15.16 -7.64 9.28
CA GLN A 215 -15.39 -6.64 8.23
C GLN A 215 -14.61 -5.35 8.50
N GLU A 216 -14.52 -4.94 9.76
CA GLU A 216 -13.70 -3.79 10.18
C GLU A 216 -12.21 -4.06 9.96
N ALA A 217 -11.75 -5.28 10.27
CA ALA A 217 -10.37 -5.70 9.99
C ALA A 217 -10.04 -5.69 8.49
N GLU A 218 -10.95 -6.17 7.65
CA GLU A 218 -10.84 -6.11 6.19
C GLU A 218 -10.80 -4.66 5.68
N ALA A 219 -11.60 -3.76 6.27
CA ALA A 219 -11.60 -2.34 5.92
C ALA A 219 -10.28 -1.65 6.28
N HIS A 220 -9.65 -2.00 7.40
CA HIS A 220 -8.31 -1.54 7.74
C HIS A 220 -7.27 -2.03 6.73
N ILE A 221 -7.30 -3.32 6.36
CA ILE A 221 -6.41 -3.87 5.32
C ILE A 221 -6.61 -3.17 3.98
N ALA A 222 -7.86 -2.92 3.57
CA ALA A 222 -8.15 -2.17 2.34
C ALA A 222 -7.61 -0.74 2.39
N SER A 223 -7.67 -0.08 3.55
CA SER A 223 -7.09 1.26 3.76
C SER A 223 -5.57 1.24 3.63
N MET A 224 -4.92 0.22 4.19
CA MET A 224 -3.47 0.01 4.08
C MET A 224 -3.04 -0.32 2.64
N GLN A 225 -3.82 -1.11 1.90
CA GLN A 225 -3.59 -1.38 0.47
C GLN A 225 -3.68 -0.08 -0.36
N ARG A 226 -4.71 0.73 -0.14
CA ARG A 226 -4.86 2.03 -0.81
C ARG A 226 -3.69 2.96 -0.49
N TYR A 227 -3.21 2.95 0.75
CA TYR A 227 -2.03 3.71 1.16
C TYR A 227 -0.79 3.34 0.32
N ILE A 228 -0.52 2.03 0.16
CA ILE A 228 0.58 1.54 -0.68
C ILE A 228 0.37 1.89 -2.16
N GLU A 229 -0.86 1.80 -2.68
CA GLU A 229 -1.19 2.18 -4.06
C GLU A 229 -0.86 3.65 -4.35
N ILE A 230 -1.13 4.56 -3.40
CA ILE A 230 -0.78 5.99 -3.52
C ILE A 230 0.75 6.16 -3.60
N LEU A 231 1.52 5.48 -2.74
CA LEU A 231 2.99 5.52 -2.79
C LEU A 231 3.54 4.98 -4.12
N HIS A 232 3.01 3.85 -4.61
CA HIS A 232 3.38 3.31 -5.90
C HIS A 232 3.03 4.25 -7.05
N THR A 233 1.92 4.98 -6.95
CA THR A 233 1.52 5.96 -7.95
C THR A 233 2.46 7.18 -7.93
N ALA A 234 2.83 7.67 -6.75
CA ALA A 234 3.82 8.74 -6.61
C ALA A 234 5.18 8.36 -7.23
N SER A 235 5.70 7.16 -6.95
CA SER A 235 6.97 6.68 -7.52
C SER A 235 6.90 6.32 -9.02
N SER A 236 5.74 5.86 -9.50
CA SER A 236 5.51 5.67 -10.94
C SER A 236 5.51 7.01 -11.69
N LEU A 237 4.98 8.07 -11.05
CA LEU A 237 4.92 9.41 -11.60
C LEU A 237 6.28 10.11 -11.54
N ALA A 238 6.97 10.04 -10.40
CA ALA A 238 8.24 10.70 -10.12
C ALA A 238 9.23 9.70 -9.49
N PRO A 239 10.03 8.96 -10.28
CA PRO A 239 10.90 7.91 -9.75
C PRO A 239 11.88 8.38 -8.65
N TYR A 240 12.35 9.62 -8.74
CA TYR A 240 13.22 10.24 -7.75
C TYR A 240 12.58 10.42 -6.37
N ILE A 241 11.25 10.34 -6.22
CA ILE A 241 10.57 10.40 -4.91
C ILE A 241 11.02 9.28 -3.98
N ILE A 242 11.58 8.18 -4.52
CA ILE A 242 12.15 7.10 -3.74
C ILE A 242 13.34 7.59 -2.89
N ALA A 243 14.00 8.69 -3.27
CA ALA A 243 15.06 9.30 -2.47
C ALA A 243 14.54 10.13 -1.28
N ASP A 244 13.24 10.45 -1.23
CA ASP A 244 12.62 11.16 -0.11
C ASP A 244 12.56 10.28 1.15
N GLU A 245 13.00 10.84 2.27
CA GLU A 245 13.04 10.12 3.55
C GLU A 245 11.63 9.81 4.06
N GLU A 246 10.69 10.73 3.87
CA GLU A 246 9.30 10.53 4.30
C GLU A 246 8.62 9.44 3.45
N TYR A 247 8.86 9.43 2.13
CA TYR A 247 8.44 8.33 1.27
C TYR A 247 8.94 6.97 1.79
N GLN A 248 10.24 6.85 2.08
CA GLN A 248 10.82 5.60 2.57
C GLN A 248 10.24 5.17 3.91
N ARG A 249 10.10 6.11 4.85
CA ARG A 249 9.49 5.88 6.16
C ARG A 249 8.05 5.39 6.03
N LYS A 250 7.24 6.06 5.21
CA LYS A 250 5.85 5.71 4.92
C LYS A 250 5.74 4.34 4.26
N ARG A 251 6.56 4.07 3.25
CA ARG A 251 6.57 2.80 2.51
C ARG A 251 6.93 1.64 3.41
N TYR A 252 8.04 1.73 4.12
CA TYR A 252 8.54 0.68 4.98
C TYR A 252 7.58 0.41 6.15
N GLY A 253 7.14 1.48 6.81
CA GLY A 253 6.19 1.43 7.91
C GLY A 253 4.89 0.72 7.54
N MET A 254 4.27 1.16 6.44
CA MET A 254 3.00 0.62 5.98
C MET A 254 3.12 -0.81 5.43
N LEU A 255 4.19 -1.12 4.69
CA LEU A 255 4.38 -2.45 4.10
C LEU A 255 4.50 -3.53 5.19
N GLY A 256 5.31 -3.27 6.22
CA GLY A 256 5.46 -4.20 7.35
C GLY A 256 4.14 -4.42 8.08
N GLN A 257 3.40 -3.34 8.36
CA GLN A 257 2.09 -3.41 9.00
C GLN A 257 1.04 -4.15 8.16
N LEU A 258 0.91 -3.82 6.88
CA LEU A 258 -0.07 -4.43 5.97
C LEU A 258 0.13 -5.95 5.89
N ILE A 259 1.37 -6.40 5.69
CA ILE A 259 1.69 -7.82 5.60
C ILE A 259 1.38 -8.52 6.93
N ASN A 260 1.80 -7.94 8.05
CA ASN A 260 1.53 -8.50 9.37
C ASN A 260 0.03 -8.68 9.62
N GLN A 261 -0.76 -7.63 9.41
CA GLN A 261 -2.21 -7.65 9.66
C GLN A 261 -2.95 -8.52 8.66
N GLY A 262 -2.51 -8.57 7.40
CA GLY A 262 -3.02 -9.46 6.37
C GLY A 262 -2.84 -10.94 6.72
N ARG A 263 -1.63 -11.32 7.16
CA ARG A 263 -1.35 -12.69 7.63
C ARG A 263 -2.16 -13.05 8.87
N ALA A 264 -2.32 -12.11 9.80
CA ALA A 264 -3.14 -12.31 11.00
C ALA A 264 -4.62 -12.55 10.64
N LEU A 265 -5.17 -11.78 9.69
CA LEU A 265 -6.53 -12.00 9.17
C LEU A 265 -6.67 -13.41 8.55
N ALA A 266 -5.69 -13.84 7.74
CA ALA A 266 -5.70 -15.17 7.16
C ALA A 266 -5.75 -16.26 8.24
N LYS A 267 -4.85 -16.18 9.24
CA LYS A 267 -4.80 -17.12 10.37
C LYS A 267 -6.12 -17.15 11.16
N TYR A 268 -6.71 -15.98 11.43
CA TYR A 268 -7.99 -15.88 12.10
C TYR A 268 -9.09 -16.63 11.35
N LYS A 269 -9.23 -16.37 10.04
CA LYS A 269 -10.23 -17.04 9.19
C LYS A 269 -10.00 -18.55 9.06
N ILE A 270 -8.74 -19.01 9.09
CA ILE A 270 -8.43 -20.45 9.15
C ILE A 270 -8.99 -21.06 10.46
N GLY A 271 -8.87 -20.36 11.58
CA GLY A 271 -9.48 -20.77 12.85
C GLY A 271 -11.00 -20.91 12.78
N GLU A 272 -11.69 -19.99 12.09
CA GLU A 272 -13.14 -20.08 11.85
C GLU A 272 -13.52 -21.29 10.98
N ILE A 273 -12.73 -21.56 9.93
CA ILE A 273 -12.91 -22.74 9.08
C ILE A 273 -12.75 -24.03 9.90
N ILE A 274 -11.71 -24.13 10.73
CA ILE A 274 -11.48 -25.28 11.60
C ILE A 274 -12.67 -25.51 12.54
N SER A 275 -13.14 -24.44 13.18
CA SER A 275 -14.28 -24.50 14.11
C SER A 275 -15.54 -24.99 13.39
N THR A 276 -15.82 -24.42 12.21
CA THR A 276 -16.96 -24.81 11.36
C THR A 276 -16.90 -26.28 10.96
N ILE A 277 -15.71 -26.80 10.58
CA ILE A 277 -15.55 -28.22 10.22
C ILE A 277 -15.83 -29.10 11.44
N LYS A 278 -15.31 -28.74 12.63
CA LYS A 278 -15.54 -29.51 13.87
C LYS A 278 -17.02 -29.57 14.24
N GLU A 279 -17.73 -28.44 14.17
CA GLU A 279 -19.18 -28.38 14.41
C GLU A 279 -19.96 -29.25 13.41
N ARG A 280 -19.65 -29.11 12.12
CA ARG A 280 -20.31 -29.88 11.06
C ARG A 280 -20.03 -31.38 11.15
N ALA A 281 -18.83 -31.76 11.58
CA ALA A 281 -18.45 -33.14 11.84
C ALA A 281 -19.25 -33.73 13.01
N ALA A 282 -19.36 -32.99 14.13
CA ALA A 282 -20.16 -33.39 15.29
C ALA A 282 -21.66 -33.55 14.94
N ALA A 283 -22.17 -32.70 14.04
CA ALA A 283 -23.54 -32.80 13.53
C ALA A 283 -23.75 -33.91 12.46
N GLY A 284 -22.71 -34.65 12.07
CA GLY A 284 -22.78 -35.69 11.04
C GLY A 284 -23.05 -35.17 9.61
N SER A 285 -22.92 -33.87 9.38
CA SER A 285 -23.28 -33.18 8.12
C SER A 285 -22.18 -33.21 7.04
N LEU A 286 -21.03 -33.81 7.34
CA LEU A 286 -19.86 -33.90 6.44
C LEU A 286 -19.78 -35.22 5.64
N ASN A 287 -20.72 -36.16 5.84
CA ASN A 287 -20.72 -37.47 5.20
C ASN A 287 -21.08 -37.46 3.69
N ARG A 288 -20.86 -36.33 3.01
CA ARG A 288 -21.25 -36.06 1.61
C ARG A 288 -20.14 -35.43 0.75
N GLY A 289 -18.94 -35.29 1.29
CA GLY A 289 -17.82 -34.59 0.66
C GLY A 289 -17.44 -33.30 1.40
N LEU A 290 -16.19 -32.89 1.23
CA LEU A 290 -15.62 -31.69 1.83
C LEU A 290 -14.55 -31.11 0.89
N SER A 291 -14.73 -29.88 0.48
CA SER A 291 -13.72 -29.08 -0.21
C SER A 291 -13.44 -27.83 0.63
N LEU A 292 -12.19 -27.40 0.67
CA LEU A 292 -11.75 -26.25 1.45
C LEU A 292 -11.27 -25.12 0.53
N SER A 293 -11.55 -23.90 0.95
CA SER A 293 -10.94 -22.68 0.42
C SER A 293 -10.23 -22.00 1.58
N LEU A 294 -8.94 -22.27 1.71
CA LEU A 294 -8.12 -21.79 2.82
C LEU A 294 -7.56 -20.41 2.47
N PRO A 295 -7.86 -19.37 3.24
CA PRO A 295 -7.34 -18.03 2.97
C PRO A 295 -5.85 -17.95 3.30
N TYR A 296 -5.12 -17.22 2.47
CA TYR A 296 -3.74 -16.81 2.74
C TYR A 296 -3.56 -15.35 2.30
N PHE A 297 -2.59 -14.65 2.90
CA PHE A 297 -2.18 -13.34 2.44
C PHE A 297 -0.97 -13.50 1.52
N ASP A 298 -1.08 -12.99 0.30
CA ASP A 298 0.02 -12.98 -0.67
C ASP A 298 0.88 -11.74 -0.39
N ASP A 299 2.12 -11.95 0.05
CA ASP A 299 3.01 -10.85 0.44
C ASP A 299 3.60 -10.11 -0.77
N GLN A 300 3.48 -10.67 -1.97
CA GLN A 300 3.91 -10.03 -3.22
C GLN A 300 2.78 -9.18 -3.80
N GLU A 301 1.58 -9.75 -3.88
CA GLU A 301 0.39 -9.06 -4.39
C GLU A 301 -0.30 -8.18 -3.33
N LEU A 302 0.12 -8.29 -2.07
CA LEU A 302 -0.38 -7.56 -0.91
C LEU A 302 -1.89 -7.68 -0.71
N ARG A 303 -2.44 -8.89 -0.92
CA ARG A 303 -3.89 -9.14 -0.82
C ARG A 303 -4.22 -10.53 -0.31
N MET A 304 -5.44 -10.69 0.17
CA MET A 304 -6.01 -11.99 0.47
C MET A 304 -6.28 -12.78 -0.81
N ASP A 305 -5.87 -14.05 -0.82
CA ASP A 305 -6.20 -15.01 -1.86
C ASP A 305 -6.57 -16.37 -1.23
N MET A 306 -7.04 -17.31 -2.05
CA MET A 306 -7.68 -18.55 -1.60
C MET A 306 -7.00 -19.78 -2.18
N LEU A 307 -6.50 -20.64 -1.29
CA LEU A 307 -6.00 -21.96 -1.63
C LEU A 307 -7.16 -22.96 -1.65
N ARG A 308 -7.51 -23.47 -2.83
CA ARG A 308 -8.62 -24.43 -2.99
C ARG A 308 -8.10 -25.84 -3.13
N PHE A 309 -8.62 -26.76 -2.32
CA PHE A 309 -8.31 -28.18 -2.41
C PHE A 309 -9.45 -29.06 -1.90
N GLU A 310 -9.49 -30.29 -2.40
CA GLU A 310 -10.48 -31.28 -2.00
C GLU A 310 -9.96 -32.12 -0.84
N VAL A 311 -10.81 -32.37 0.16
CA VAL A 311 -10.51 -33.23 1.31
C VAL A 311 -11.22 -34.58 1.16
N ILE A 312 -12.50 -34.54 0.81
CA ILE A 312 -13.32 -35.72 0.52
C ILE A 312 -14.10 -35.42 -0.75
N PRO A 313 -14.01 -36.25 -1.80
CA PRO A 313 -14.81 -36.08 -3.00
C PRO A 313 -16.31 -36.17 -2.68
N ALA A 314 -17.13 -35.55 -3.52
CA ALA A 314 -18.58 -35.65 -3.39
C ALA A 314 -19.04 -37.12 -3.46
N GLY A 315 -19.74 -37.59 -2.43
CA GLY A 315 -20.14 -38.99 -2.33
C GLY A 315 -20.52 -39.40 -0.91
N ARG A 316 -20.99 -40.65 -0.72
CA ARG A 316 -21.38 -41.18 0.61
C ARG A 316 -20.17 -41.70 1.39
N ILE A 317 -19.17 -40.85 1.57
CA ILE A 317 -17.97 -41.19 2.34
C ILE A 317 -18.14 -40.62 3.75
N MET A 318 -18.02 -41.49 4.75
CA MET A 318 -18.07 -41.06 6.16
C MET A 318 -16.90 -40.14 6.46
N PHE A 319 -17.15 -38.99 7.08
CA PHE A 319 -16.10 -38.07 7.47
C PHE A 319 -15.24 -38.67 8.59
N VAL A 320 -13.93 -38.62 8.41
CA VAL A 320 -12.93 -38.97 9.45
C VAL A 320 -11.88 -37.85 9.49
N PRO A 321 -11.47 -37.35 10.68
CA PRO A 321 -10.46 -36.29 10.81
C PRO A 321 -9.17 -36.52 10.03
N ALA A 322 -8.75 -37.78 9.88
CA ALA A 322 -7.57 -38.17 9.12
C ALA A 322 -7.60 -37.72 7.65
N PHE A 323 -8.78 -37.53 7.05
CA PHE A 323 -8.88 -37.00 5.70
C PHE A 323 -8.42 -35.54 5.61
N VAL A 324 -8.75 -34.72 6.62
CA VAL A 324 -8.28 -33.32 6.69
C VAL A 324 -6.77 -33.28 6.84
N VAL A 325 -6.20 -34.09 7.74
CA VAL A 325 -4.75 -34.22 7.95
C VAL A 325 -4.04 -34.61 6.66
N ARG A 326 -4.53 -35.65 5.98
CA ARG A 326 -3.95 -36.11 4.71
C ARG A 326 -4.00 -35.03 3.64
N ALA A 327 -5.16 -34.39 3.44
CA ALA A 327 -5.32 -33.35 2.44
C ALA A 327 -4.43 -32.13 2.71
N ALA A 328 -4.31 -31.71 3.97
CA ALA A 328 -3.43 -30.61 4.37
C ALA A 328 -1.95 -30.92 4.06
N ARG A 329 -1.48 -32.15 4.36
CA ARG A 329 -0.12 -32.59 4.05
C ARG A 329 0.16 -32.69 2.55
N GLU A 330 -0.75 -33.29 1.79
CA GLU A 330 -0.63 -33.40 0.34
C GLU A 330 -0.56 -32.01 -0.30
N GLU A 331 -1.39 -31.07 0.16
CA GLU A 331 -1.37 -29.70 -0.33
C GLU A 331 -0.09 -28.97 0.10
N ALA A 332 0.39 -29.17 1.34
CA ALA A 332 1.63 -28.58 1.83
C ALA A 332 2.83 -29.02 0.99
N VAL A 333 2.93 -30.29 0.59
CA VAL A 333 4.00 -30.79 -0.29
C VAL A 333 3.98 -30.08 -1.64
N LYS A 334 2.80 -29.90 -2.26
CA LYS A 334 2.67 -29.18 -3.53
C LYS A 334 3.14 -27.74 -3.39
N ARG A 335 2.72 -27.06 -2.32
CA ARG A 335 3.02 -25.64 -2.10
C ARG A 335 4.46 -25.38 -1.70
N ALA A 336 5.09 -26.30 -0.97
CA ALA A 336 6.51 -26.22 -0.64
C ALA A 336 7.40 -26.13 -1.89
N GLN A 337 6.97 -26.69 -3.03
CA GLN A 337 7.71 -26.69 -4.30
C GLN A 337 7.24 -25.64 -5.30
N ASP A 338 6.17 -24.90 -5.02
CA ASP A 338 5.55 -23.95 -5.97
C ASP A 338 6.37 -22.66 -6.05
N THR A 339 7.20 -22.54 -7.11
CA THR A 339 8.11 -21.40 -7.32
C THR A 339 7.40 -20.09 -7.71
N ARG A 340 6.09 -20.12 -7.95
CA ARG A 340 5.31 -18.90 -8.22
C ARG A 340 5.14 -18.03 -6.99
N PHE A 341 5.23 -18.59 -5.79
CA PHE A 341 5.16 -17.85 -4.54
C PHE A 341 6.55 -17.50 -4.02
N ASN A 342 6.71 -16.26 -3.54
CA ASN A 342 7.91 -15.88 -2.80
C ASN A 342 8.05 -16.73 -1.51
N ALA A 343 9.27 -16.79 -0.96
CA ALA A 343 9.57 -17.65 0.19
C ALA A 343 8.69 -17.33 1.41
N SER A 344 8.40 -16.05 1.61
CA SER A 344 7.60 -15.54 2.72
C SER A 344 6.14 -16.01 2.65
N THR A 345 5.46 -15.78 1.52
CA THR A 345 4.07 -16.20 1.26
C THR A 345 3.94 -17.72 1.41
N ARG A 346 4.93 -18.46 0.88
CA ARG A 346 4.97 -19.92 0.98
C ARG A 346 5.04 -20.38 2.43
N LYS A 347 5.92 -19.79 3.24
CA LYS A 347 6.05 -20.11 4.67
C LYS A 347 4.74 -19.89 5.42
N HIS A 348 4.05 -18.77 5.19
CA HIS A 348 2.77 -18.48 5.86
C HIS A 348 1.63 -19.38 5.39
N MET A 349 1.58 -19.70 4.09
CA MET A 349 0.63 -20.67 3.57
C MET A 349 0.85 -22.07 4.18
N LEU A 350 2.11 -22.51 4.31
CA LEU A 350 2.45 -23.77 4.97
C LEU A 350 2.09 -23.75 6.46
N ALA A 351 2.27 -22.62 7.15
CA ALA A 351 1.84 -22.46 8.54
C ALA A 351 0.30 -22.57 8.69
N GLY A 352 -0.46 -22.01 7.74
CA GLY A 352 -1.92 -22.15 7.70
C GLY A 352 -2.37 -23.61 7.49
N LEU A 353 -1.72 -24.33 6.57
CA LEU A 353 -1.97 -25.77 6.36
C LEU A 353 -1.58 -26.61 7.58
N LYS A 354 -0.49 -26.26 8.27
CA LYS A 354 -0.08 -26.89 9.53
C LYS A 354 -1.08 -26.66 10.65
N MET A 355 -1.63 -25.44 10.78
CA MET A 355 -2.69 -25.13 11.75
C MET A 355 -3.93 -26.01 11.51
N LEU A 356 -4.29 -26.22 10.24
CA LEU A 356 -5.36 -27.13 9.87
C LEU A 356 -5.00 -28.60 10.22
N GLU A 357 -3.80 -29.06 9.89
CA GLU A 357 -3.32 -30.40 10.25
C GLU A 357 -3.39 -30.65 11.77
N ASP A 358 -2.76 -29.78 12.56
CA ASP A 358 -2.65 -29.92 14.02
C ASP A 358 -4.02 -29.96 14.69
N ALA A 359 -5.00 -29.20 14.18
CA ALA A 359 -6.35 -29.15 14.71
C ALA A 359 -7.15 -30.47 14.56
N PHE A 360 -6.75 -31.35 13.62
CA PHE A 360 -7.39 -32.64 13.35
C PHE A 360 -6.48 -33.84 13.61
N TYR A 361 -5.21 -33.63 13.95
CA TYR A 361 -4.23 -34.69 14.25
C TYR A 361 -4.46 -35.34 15.62
N ARG A 362 -4.88 -34.58 16.62
CA ARG A 362 -5.30 -35.12 17.93
C ARG A 362 -6.84 -35.13 18.00
N PRO A 363 -7.48 -36.30 18.16
CA PRO A 363 -8.92 -36.34 18.45
C PRO A 363 -9.15 -35.66 19.81
N ALA A 364 -10.19 -34.81 19.87
CA ALA A 364 -10.70 -34.26 21.13
C ALA A 364 -11.33 -35.37 21.98
#